data_AF-A0A7Y5QNJ8-F1
#
_entry.id   AF-A0A7Y5QNJ8-F1
#
_cell.length_a   1.000
_cell.length_b   1.000
_cell.length_c   1.000
_cell.angle_alpha   90.00
_cell.angle_beta   90.00
_cell.angle_gamma   90.00
#
_symmetry.space_group_name_H-M   'P 1'
#
loop_
_entity.id
_entity.type
_entity.pdbx_description
1 polymer ?
#
loop_
_entity_poly.entity_id
_entity_poly.type
_entity_poly.pdbx_seq_one_letter_code
_entity_poly.pdbx_strand_id
1 'polypeptide(L)'
;MPTLVHYIPIVTTVIALALAASLARRYRERGGLHLLWWAIGAITYAAGTAVEAAVTLFGWQEPLFRAWYIAGALLGGAPLAQGAVYLHLPRRVAHALTVALVSVVVVASAFVLAVPVQYDLVEPHRLTGRVMAWPWVRAFSPFINLYAFVFLVGGAAKSAVQCWRRRETRARAEGN
;
A
#
# COMPACT_ATOMS: atom_id res chain seq x y z
N MET A 1 27.52 10.12 0.65
CA MET A 1 27.01 11.11 -0.32
C MET A 1 25.69 10.58 -0.88
N PRO A 2 24.57 11.31 -0.75
CA PRO A 2 23.31 10.90 -1.38
C PRO A 2 23.49 10.87 -2.90
N THR A 3 23.27 9.69 -3.49
CA THR A 3 23.23 9.47 -4.95
C THR A 3 21.90 9.96 -5.54
N LEU A 4 21.84 10.13 -6.86
CA LEU A 4 20.62 10.53 -7.60
C LEU A 4 19.39 9.65 -7.28
N VAL A 5 19.61 8.39 -6.91
CA VAL A 5 18.56 7.43 -6.56
C VAL A 5 17.75 7.91 -5.34
N HIS A 6 18.36 8.62 -4.40
CA HIS A 6 17.70 9.11 -3.20
C HIS A 6 16.74 10.29 -3.44
N TYR A 7 16.79 10.92 -4.62
CA TYR A 7 15.87 12.00 -5.01
C TYR A 7 14.63 11.50 -5.77
N ILE A 8 14.62 10.22 -6.20
CA ILE A 8 13.45 9.57 -6.83
C ILE A 8 12.19 9.65 -5.94
N PRO A 9 12.28 9.46 -4.60
CA PRO A 9 11.13 9.61 -3.70
C PRO A 9 10.44 10.98 -3.79
N ILE A 10 11.15 12.06 -4.12
CA ILE A 10 10.54 13.40 -4.23
C ILE A 10 9.58 13.44 -5.43
N VAL A 11 10.07 13.02 -6.60
CA VAL A 11 9.27 13.02 -7.83
C VAL A 11 8.10 12.05 -7.69
N THR A 12 8.33 10.86 -7.13
CA THR A 12 7.26 9.87 -6.91
C THR A 12 6.22 10.35 -5.91
N THR A 13 6.60 11.12 -4.88
CA THR A 13 5.65 11.74 -3.94
C THR A 13 4.72 12.71 -4.65
N VAL A 14 5.24 13.56 -5.52
CA VAL A 14 4.42 14.51 -6.29
C VAL A 14 3.42 13.78 -7.18
N ILE A 15 3.89 12.74 -7.89
CA ILE A 15 3.03 11.91 -8.75
C ILE A 15 1.97 11.19 -7.92
N ALA A 16 2.35 10.60 -6.78
CA ALA A 16 1.45 9.90 -5.88
C ALA A 16 0.37 10.83 -5.30
N LEU A 17 0.73 12.05 -4.91
CA LEU A 17 -0.23 13.07 -4.46
C LEU A 17 -1.20 13.47 -5.57
N ALA A 18 -0.73 13.64 -6.81
CA ALA A 18 -1.59 13.93 -7.95
C ALA A 18 -2.60 12.78 -8.21
N LEU A 19 -2.14 11.53 -8.12
CA LEU A 19 -3.00 10.35 -8.23
C LEU A 19 -4.01 10.29 -7.09
N ALA A 20 -3.57 10.51 -5.85
CA ALA A 20 -4.43 10.57 -4.67
C ALA A 20 -5.52 11.64 -4.81
N ALA A 21 -5.16 12.85 -5.28
CA ALA A 21 -6.11 13.92 -5.54
C ALA A 21 -7.13 13.55 -6.63
N SER A 22 -6.67 12.89 -7.71
CA SER A 22 -7.55 12.42 -8.78
C SER A 22 -8.56 11.38 -8.30
N LEU A 23 -8.12 10.43 -7.46
CA LEU A 23 -8.94 9.39 -6.85
C LEU A 23 -9.94 9.98 -5.84
N ALA A 24 -9.49 10.90 -5.00
CA ALA A 24 -10.34 11.58 -4.03
C ALA A 24 -11.43 12.40 -4.74
N ARG A 25 -11.09 13.12 -5.82
CA ARG A 25 -12.08 13.83 -6.64
C ARG A 25 -13.10 12.87 -7.24
N ARG A 26 -12.63 11.77 -7.84
CA ARG A 26 -13.51 10.75 -8.43
C ARG A 26 -14.43 10.09 -7.40
N TYR A 27 -13.94 9.87 -6.18
CA TYR A 27 -14.75 9.38 -5.07
C TYR A 27 -15.84 10.38 -4.69
N ARG A 28 -15.54 11.69 -4.64
CA ARG A 28 -16.55 12.73 -4.37
C ARG A 28 -17.64 12.80 -5.44
N GLU A 29 -17.29 12.56 -6.69
CA GLU A 29 -18.23 12.61 -7.82
C GLU A 29 -19.10 11.35 -7.93
N ARG A 30 -18.51 10.15 -7.80
CA ARG A 30 -19.21 8.88 -8.08
C ARG A 30 -19.58 8.08 -6.83
N GLY A 31 -18.94 8.37 -5.69
CA GLY A 31 -19.07 7.57 -4.47
C GLY A 31 -18.53 6.14 -4.62
N GLY A 32 -18.78 5.32 -3.60
CA GLY A 32 -18.43 3.89 -3.60
C GLY A 32 -17.20 3.55 -2.76
N LEU A 33 -17.33 2.54 -1.91
CA LEU A 33 -16.31 2.15 -0.94
C LEU A 33 -14.99 1.73 -1.59
N HIS A 34 -15.02 1.11 -2.77
CA HIS A 34 -13.80 0.72 -3.48
C HIS A 34 -12.93 1.94 -3.87
N LEU A 35 -13.55 3.04 -4.32
CA LEU A 35 -12.83 4.28 -4.63
C LEU A 35 -12.28 4.96 -3.39
N LEU A 36 -13.00 4.91 -2.27
CA LEU A 36 -12.50 5.42 -0.99
C LEU A 36 -11.23 4.69 -0.58
N TRP A 37 -11.26 3.35 -0.61
CA TRP A 37 -10.10 2.52 -0.26
C TRP A 37 -8.92 2.74 -1.20
N TRP A 38 -9.17 2.95 -2.50
CA TRP A 38 -8.12 3.31 -3.45
C TRP A 38 -7.53 4.70 -3.19
N ALA A 39 -8.35 5.69 -2.84
CA ALA A 39 -7.87 7.01 -2.46
C ALA A 39 -7.00 6.94 -1.20
N ILE A 40 -7.44 6.18 -0.18
CA ILE A 40 -6.66 5.94 1.04
C ILE A 40 -5.32 5.29 0.69
N GLY A 41 -5.30 4.27 -0.17
CA GLY A 41 -4.07 3.61 -0.60
C GLY A 41 -3.10 4.53 -1.34
N ALA A 42 -3.61 5.40 -2.21
CA ALA A 42 -2.79 6.39 -2.88
C ALA A 42 -2.20 7.43 -1.90
N ILE A 43 -2.98 7.84 -0.89
CA ILE A 43 -2.52 8.76 0.16
C ILE A 43 -1.45 8.10 1.04
N THR A 44 -1.65 6.85 1.48
CA THR A 44 -0.67 6.13 2.31
C THR A 44 0.62 5.87 1.54
N TYR A 45 0.52 5.54 0.25
CA TYR A 45 1.69 5.44 -0.62
C TYR A 45 2.44 6.77 -0.75
N ALA A 46 1.73 7.87 -1.01
CA ALA A 46 2.32 9.21 -1.06
C ALA A 46 2.99 9.61 0.27
N ALA A 47 2.39 9.25 1.40
CA ALA A 47 2.98 9.47 2.71
C ALA A 47 4.28 8.65 2.91
N GLY A 48 4.29 7.38 2.49
CA GLY A 48 5.50 6.54 2.53
C GLY A 48 6.66 7.13 1.72
N THR A 49 6.41 7.54 0.48
CA THR A 49 7.43 8.18 -0.38
C THR A 49 7.83 9.55 0.14
N ALA A 50 6.92 10.32 0.74
CA ALA A 50 7.24 11.61 1.34
C ALA A 50 8.19 11.46 2.53
N VAL A 51 8.01 10.40 3.33
CA VAL A 51 8.92 10.09 4.44
C VAL A 51 10.28 9.63 3.92
N GLU A 52 10.34 8.84 2.84
CA GLU A 52 11.62 8.50 2.19
C GLU A 52 12.36 9.76 1.70
N ALA A 53 11.64 10.68 1.06
CA ALA A 53 12.19 11.97 0.65
C ALA A 53 12.69 12.79 1.86
N ALA A 54 11.94 12.80 2.96
CA ALA A 54 12.36 13.48 4.19
C ALA A 54 13.63 12.86 4.78
N VAL A 55 13.77 11.53 4.77
CA VAL A 55 14.98 10.84 5.23
C VAL A 55 16.17 11.15 4.34
N THR A 56 15.98 11.29 3.02
CA THR A 56 17.06 11.74 2.12
C THR A 56 17.53 13.16 2.48
N LEU A 57 16.62 14.06 2.83
CA LEU A 57 16.94 15.48 3.05
C LEU A 57 17.44 15.78 4.46
N PHE A 58 16.83 15.16 5.47
CA PHE A 58 17.05 15.43 6.89
C PHE A 58 17.80 14.31 7.62
N GLY A 59 18.12 13.22 6.92
CA GLY A 59 18.73 12.02 7.48
C GLY A 59 17.72 11.12 8.19
N TRP A 60 18.21 9.95 8.60
CA TRP A 60 17.41 9.00 9.36
C TRP A 60 17.01 9.56 10.72
N GLN A 61 15.72 9.46 11.04
CA GLN A 61 15.18 9.78 12.36
C GLN A 61 14.16 8.71 12.75
N GLU A 62 14.06 8.40 14.04
CA GLU A 62 13.18 7.37 14.55
C GLU A 62 11.67 7.63 14.26
N PRO A 63 11.14 8.87 14.40
CA PRO A 63 9.75 9.15 14.02
C PRO A 63 9.49 8.93 12.52
N LEU A 64 10.45 9.31 11.67
CA LEU A 64 10.37 9.09 10.22
C LEU A 64 10.37 7.59 9.91
N PHE A 65 11.26 6.81 10.55
CA PHE A 65 11.28 5.37 10.38
C PHE A 65 9.93 4.71 10.74
N ARG A 66 9.34 5.08 11.88
CA ARG A 66 8.03 4.55 12.30
C ARG A 66 6.92 4.95 11.34
N ALA A 67 6.89 6.22 10.92
CA ALA A 67 5.91 6.72 9.95
C ALA A 67 6.01 5.98 8.61
N TRP A 68 7.24 5.78 8.10
CA TRP A 68 7.48 5.03 6.88
C TRP A 68 7.06 3.56 7.00
N TYR A 69 7.38 2.92 8.13
CA TYR A 69 7.03 1.51 8.30
C TYR A 69 5.52 1.31 8.32
N ILE A 70 4.78 2.20 8.99
CA ILE A 70 3.31 2.13 9.02
C ILE A 70 2.72 2.49 7.66
N ALA A 71 3.11 3.62 7.06
CA ALA A 71 2.53 4.10 5.81
C ALA A 71 2.93 3.26 4.60
N GLY A 72 4.22 2.94 4.48
CA GLY A 72 4.78 2.19 3.36
C GLY A 72 4.72 0.68 3.58
N ALA A 73 5.31 0.17 4.66
CA ALA A 73 5.51 -1.27 4.82
C ALA A 73 4.24 -2.03 5.24
N LEU A 74 3.34 -1.41 6.01
CA LEU A 74 2.04 -2.00 6.41
C LEU A 74 0.91 -1.56 5.47
N LEU A 75 0.78 -0.26 5.21
CA LEU A 75 -0.35 0.33 4.47
C LEU A 75 -0.09 0.59 2.99
N GLY A 76 1.07 0.21 2.44
CA GLY A 76 1.40 0.49 1.04
C GLY A 76 0.44 -0.20 0.07
N GLY A 77 0.27 -1.52 0.19
CA GLY A 77 -0.61 -2.29 -0.69
C GLY A 77 -2.00 -2.59 -0.10
N ALA A 78 -2.13 -2.55 1.23
CA ALA A 78 -3.31 -3.08 1.91
C ALA A 78 -4.62 -2.35 1.57
N PRO A 79 -4.68 -1.00 1.57
CA PRO A 79 -5.90 -0.27 1.23
C PRO A 79 -6.30 -0.46 -0.24
N LEU A 80 -5.31 -0.54 -1.15
CA LEU A 80 -5.56 -0.79 -2.58
C LEU A 80 -6.21 -2.15 -2.80
N ALA A 81 -5.67 -3.17 -2.14
CA ALA A 81 -6.22 -4.52 -2.15
C ALA A 81 -7.62 -4.57 -1.53
N GLN A 82 -7.86 -3.81 -0.46
CA GLN A 82 -9.19 -3.71 0.14
C GLN A 82 -10.21 -3.12 -0.84
N GLY A 83 -9.83 -2.13 -1.64
CA GLY A 83 -10.68 -1.61 -2.71
C GLY A 83 -11.03 -2.68 -3.75
N ALA A 84 -10.09 -3.56 -4.11
CA ALA A 84 -10.35 -4.70 -5.00
C ALA A 84 -11.30 -5.73 -4.36
N VAL A 85 -11.19 -5.96 -3.04
CA VAL A 85 -12.12 -6.82 -2.28
C VAL A 85 -13.55 -6.28 -2.36
N TYR A 86 -13.75 -4.98 -2.15
CA TYR A 86 -15.08 -4.35 -2.28
C TYR A 86 -15.64 -4.40 -3.70
N LEU A 87 -14.80 -4.57 -4.71
CA LEU A 87 -15.21 -4.69 -6.11
C LEU A 87 -15.61 -6.11 -6.47
N HIS A 88 -14.93 -7.13 -5.93
CA HIS A 88 -15.07 -8.51 -6.37
C HIS A 88 -15.81 -9.44 -5.41
N LEU A 89 -15.92 -9.07 -4.12
CA LEU A 89 -16.58 -9.87 -3.10
C LEU A 89 -17.88 -9.22 -2.60
N PRO A 90 -18.82 -10.03 -2.07
CA PRO A 90 -20.03 -9.50 -1.46
C PRO A 90 -19.70 -8.62 -0.25
N ARG A 91 -20.51 -7.57 -0.04
CA ARG A 91 -20.27 -6.54 0.99
C ARG A 91 -20.04 -7.10 2.39
N ARG A 92 -20.75 -8.18 2.77
CA ARG A 92 -20.58 -8.82 4.09
C ARG A 92 -19.16 -9.33 4.30
N VAL A 93 -18.59 -10.01 3.30
CA VAL A 93 -17.22 -10.52 3.36
C VAL A 93 -16.22 -9.36 3.29
N ALA A 94 -16.48 -8.37 2.43
CA ALA A 94 -15.61 -7.19 2.33
C ALA A 94 -15.53 -6.40 3.65
N HIS A 95 -16.65 -6.25 4.37
CA HIS A 95 -16.68 -5.60 5.68
C HIS A 95 -15.96 -6.44 6.75
N ALA A 96 -16.18 -7.75 6.79
CA ALA A 96 -15.47 -8.64 7.72
C ALA A 96 -13.95 -8.59 7.49
N LEU A 97 -13.51 -8.64 6.23
CA LEU A 97 -12.09 -8.50 5.87
C LEU A 97 -11.55 -7.10 6.18
N THR A 98 -12.35 -6.03 6.02
CA THR A 98 -11.96 -4.69 6.44
C THR A 98 -11.67 -4.65 7.93
N VAL A 99 -12.60 -5.17 8.75
CA VAL A 99 -12.42 -5.16 10.21
C VAL A 99 -11.17 -5.95 10.59
N ALA A 100 -11.00 -7.16 10.05
CA ALA A 100 -9.81 -7.98 10.30
C ALA A 100 -8.51 -7.26 9.88
N LEU A 101 -8.48 -6.68 8.67
CA LEU A 101 -7.30 -5.96 8.17
C LEU A 101 -6.97 -4.74 9.05
N VAL A 102 -7.96 -3.91 9.36
CA VAL A 102 -7.78 -2.71 10.18
C VAL A 102 -7.32 -3.10 11.58
N SER A 103 -7.92 -4.13 12.20
CA SER A 103 -7.48 -4.64 13.50
C SER A 103 -6.02 -5.09 13.48
N VAL A 104 -5.61 -5.85 12.46
CA VAL A 104 -4.20 -6.29 12.31
C VAL A 104 -3.27 -5.09 12.12
N VAL A 105 -3.65 -4.12 11.29
CA VAL A 105 -2.84 -2.90 11.07
C VAL A 105 -2.70 -2.08 12.35
N VAL A 106 -3.78 -1.91 13.13
CA VAL A 106 -3.76 -1.16 14.39
C VAL A 106 -2.84 -1.84 15.40
N VAL A 107 -2.97 -3.16 15.57
CA VAL A 107 -2.12 -3.95 16.46
C VAL A 107 -0.66 -3.90 16.00
N ALA A 108 -0.39 -4.10 14.70
CA ALA A 108 0.96 -4.02 14.15
C ALA A 108 1.56 -2.62 14.34
N SER A 109 0.77 -1.57 14.13
CA SER A 109 1.22 -0.18 14.33
C SER A 109 1.57 0.09 15.79
N ALA A 110 0.76 -0.39 16.75
CA ALA A 110 1.07 -0.26 18.17
C ALA A 110 2.41 -0.93 18.53
N PHE A 111 2.67 -2.13 18.00
CA PHE A 111 3.96 -2.80 18.20
C PHE A 111 5.12 -2.08 17.52
N VAL A 112 4.93 -1.49 16.34
CA VAL A 112 5.96 -0.69 15.65
C VAL A 112 6.28 0.60 16.42
N LEU A 113 5.30 1.19 17.10
CA LEU A 113 5.52 2.35 17.97
C LEU A 113 6.23 1.95 19.26
N ALA A 114 5.91 0.79 19.83
CA ALA A 114 6.46 0.32 21.10
C ALA A 114 7.85 -0.35 20.97
N VAL A 115 8.20 -0.89 19.80
CA VAL A 115 9.45 -1.63 19.63
C VAL A 115 10.67 -0.73 19.82
N PRO A 116 11.65 -1.13 20.66
CA PRO A 116 12.92 -0.43 20.77
C PRO A 116 13.70 -0.47 19.45
N VAL A 117 14.42 0.61 19.15
CA VAL A 117 15.27 0.70 17.96
C VAL A 117 16.72 0.38 18.32
N GLN A 118 17.34 -0.50 17.54
CA GLN A 118 18.77 -0.78 17.59
C GLN A 118 19.51 0.23 16.70
N TYR A 119 20.06 1.28 17.32
CA TYR A 119 20.74 2.36 16.59
C TYR A 119 22.03 1.90 15.90
N ASP A 120 22.65 0.80 16.36
CA ASP A 120 23.86 0.21 15.75
C ASP A 120 23.62 -0.28 14.31
N LEU A 121 22.36 -0.55 13.95
CA LEU A 121 21.96 -1.05 12.63
C LEU A 121 21.40 0.06 11.72
N VAL A 122 21.42 1.31 12.18
CA VAL A 122 20.85 2.45 11.45
C VAL A 122 21.81 2.88 10.34
N GLU A 123 21.31 2.80 9.10
CA GLU A 123 21.99 3.38 7.95
C GLU A 123 21.44 4.80 7.68
N PRO A 124 22.28 5.83 7.48
CA PRO A 124 21.83 7.23 7.47
C PRO A 124 20.80 7.60 6.39
N HIS A 125 20.73 6.86 5.28
CA HIS A 125 19.84 7.15 4.14
C HIS A 125 19.02 5.92 3.71
N ARG A 126 18.93 4.89 4.55
CA ARG A 126 18.21 3.66 4.21
C ARG A 126 17.26 3.26 5.32
N LEU A 127 15.99 3.10 4.96
CA LEU A 127 14.96 2.60 5.86
C LEU A 127 14.91 1.09 5.79
N THR A 128 15.04 0.43 6.94
CA THR A 128 15.03 -1.03 7.03
C THR A 128 14.34 -1.49 8.30
N GLY A 129 13.48 -2.50 8.19
CA GLY A 129 12.85 -3.12 9.36
C GLY A 129 13.85 -3.83 10.29
N ARG A 130 15.11 -4.02 9.88
CA ARG A 130 16.16 -4.66 10.69
C ARG A 130 16.53 -3.87 11.95
N VAL A 131 16.28 -2.58 11.97
CA VAL A 131 16.54 -1.72 13.15
C VAL A 131 15.59 -2.00 14.31
N MET A 132 14.49 -2.76 14.10
CA MET A 132 13.58 -3.14 15.18
C MET A 132 14.17 -4.24 16.05
N ALA A 133 14.21 -4.02 17.36
CA ALA A 133 14.76 -5.00 18.31
C ALA A 133 13.93 -6.29 18.39
N TRP A 134 12.65 -6.25 18.03
CA TRP A 134 11.76 -7.42 17.99
C TRP A 134 11.61 -7.92 16.55
N PRO A 135 12.31 -9.00 16.15
CA PRO A 135 12.28 -9.44 14.76
C PRO A 135 10.90 -9.91 14.30
N TRP A 136 10.08 -10.42 15.23
CA TRP A 136 8.74 -10.94 14.94
C TRP A 136 7.75 -9.83 14.53
N VAL A 137 7.96 -8.58 14.95
CA VAL A 137 7.13 -7.43 14.51
C VAL A 137 7.22 -7.26 13.00
N ARG A 138 8.36 -7.64 12.41
CA ARG A 138 8.56 -7.57 10.97
C ARG A 138 7.68 -8.55 10.19
N ALA A 139 7.11 -9.57 10.82
CA ALA A 139 6.26 -10.57 10.18
C ALA A 139 4.87 -10.02 9.81
N PHE A 140 4.42 -8.92 10.44
CA PHE A 140 3.17 -8.27 10.07
C PHE A 140 3.18 -7.73 8.64
N SER A 141 4.28 -7.11 8.22
CA SER A 141 4.42 -6.56 6.87
C SER A 141 4.26 -7.61 5.76
N PRO A 142 5.03 -8.72 5.71
CA PRO A 142 4.84 -9.74 4.68
C PRO A 142 3.48 -10.42 4.76
N PHE A 143 2.88 -10.57 5.96
CA PHE A 143 1.53 -11.10 6.10
C PHE A 143 0.48 -10.21 5.41
N ILE A 144 0.50 -8.90 5.70
CA ILE A 144 -0.41 -7.92 5.10
C ILE A 144 -0.12 -7.76 3.59
N ASN A 145 1.15 -7.77 3.20
CA ASN A 145 1.53 -7.62 1.79
C ASN A 145 1.19 -8.87 0.97
N LEU A 146 1.20 -10.07 1.56
CA LEU A 146 0.72 -11.28 0.91
C LEU A 146 -0.79 -11.20 0.65
N TYR A 147 -1.57 -10.75 1.64
CA TYR A 147 -2.98 -10.44 1.45
C TYR A 147 -3.17 -9.46 0.29
N ALA A 148 -2.41 -8.37 0.28
CA ALA A 148 -2.50 -7.37 -0.77
C ALA A 148 -2.17 -7.92 -2.16
N PHE A 149 -1.10 -8.71 -2.25
CA PHE A 149 -0.68 -9.39 -3.47
C PHE A 149 -1.78 -10.31 -4.03
N VAL A 150 -2.35 -11.19 -3.18
CA VAL A 150 -3.37 -12.14 -3.61
C VAL A 150 -4.59 -11.43 -4.19
N PHE A 151 -5.06 -10.35 -3.58
CA PHE A 151 -6.25 -9.65 -4.06
C PHE A 151 -5.99 -8.76 -5.27
N LEU A 152 -4.84 -8.08 -5.33
CA LEU A 152 -4.49 -7.23 -6.48
C LEU A 152 -4.16 -8.08 -7.71
N VAL A 153 -3.25 -9.05 -7.57
CA VAL A 153 -2.83 -9.93 -8.67
C VAL A 153 -3.94 -10.89 -9.05
N GLY A 154 -4.62 -11.49 -8.08
CA GLY A 154 -5.75 -12.37 -8.33
C GLY A 154 -6.92 -11.66 -9.02
N GLY A 155 -7.24 -10.43 -8.59
CA GLY A 155 -8.27 -9.59 -9.22
C GLY A 155 -7.91 -9.22 -10.66
N ALA A 156 -6.66 -8.85 -10.91
CA ALA A 156 -6.16 -8.54 -12.24
C ALA A 156 -6.16 -9.77 -13.17
N ALA A 157 -5.66 -10.91 -12.69
CA ALA A 157 -5.63 -12.17 -13.46
C ALA A 157 -7.04 -12.63 -13.85
N LYS A 158 -7.99 -12.61 -12.91
CA LYS A 158 -9.39 -12.95 -13.18
C LYS A 158 -10.00 -12.03 -14.25
N SER A 159 -9.73 -10.73 -14.16
CA SER A 159 -10.22 -9.74 -15.11
C SER A 159 -9.62 -9.95 -16.51
N ALA A 160 -8.33 -10.28 -16.59
CA ALA A 160 -7.64 -10.58 -17.85
C ALA A 160 -8.23 -11.84 -18.52
N VAL A 161 -8.43 -12.92 -17.75
CA VAL A 161 -9.05 -14.16 -18.24
C VAL A 161 -10.47 -13.92 -18.74
N GLN A 162 -11.26 -13.12 -18.02
CA GLN A 162 -12.63 -12.80 -18.43
C GLN A 162 -12.67 -11.95 -19.71
N CYS A 163 -11.73 -11.01 -19.86
CA CYS A 163 -11.60 -10.20 -21.08
C CYS A 163 -11.19 -11.06 -22.28
N TRP A 164 -10.25 -11.99 -22.10
CA TRP A 164 -9.80 -12.89 -23.15
C TRP A 164 -10.92 -13.81 -23.64
N ARG A 165 -11.68 -14.43 -22.71
CA ARG A 165 -12.84 -15.27 -23.04
C ARG A 165 -13.91 -14.51 -23.83
N ARG A 166 -14.18 -13.24 -23.48
CA ARG A 166 -15.16 -12.40 -24.19
C ARG A 166 -14.71 -11.97 -25.58
N ARG A 167 -13.41 -11.74 -25.80
CA ARG A 167 -12.86 -11.49 -27.15
C ARG A 167 -13.02 -12.71 -28.04
N GLU A 168 -12.76 -13.90 -27.51
CA GLU A 168 -12.95 -15.15 -28.25
C GLU A 168 -14.43 -15.37 -28.65
N THR A 169 -15.37 -14.98 -27.77
CA THR A 169 -16.82 -15.06 -28.10
C THR A 169 -17.22 -14.04 -29.16
N ARG A 170 -16.67 -12.81 -29.14
CA ARG A 170 -16.92 -11.79 -30.19
C ARG A 170 -16.32 -12.18 -31.54
N ALA A 171 -15.09 -12.70 -31.56
CA ALA A 171 -14.44 -13.17 -32.77
C ALA A 171 -15.20 -14.32 -33.44
N ARG A 172 -15.90 -15.17 -32.67
CA ARG A 172 -16.79 -16.21 -33.21
C ARG A 172 -18.13 -15.68 -33.74
N ALA A 173 -18.58 -14.51 -33.29
CA ALA A 173 -19.85 -13.91 -33.71
C ALA A 173 -19.73 -13.05 -34.99
N GLU A 174 -18.54 -12.50 -35.28
CA GLU A 174 -18.27 -11.68 -36.47
C GLU A 174 -17.77 -12.50 -37.68
N GLY A 175 -17.55 -13.81 -37.50
CA GLY A 175 -17.07 -14.72 -38.55
C GLY A 175 -18.15 -15.55 -39.24
N ASN A 176 -19.41 -15.14 -39.17
CA ASN A 176 -20.58 -15.82 -39.74
C ASN A 176 -21.46 -14.82 -40.50
#